data_AF-A0A961V9Z9-F1
#
_entry.id   AF-A0A961V9Z9-F1
#
_cell.length_a   1.000
_cell.length_b   1.000
_cell.length_c   1.000
_cell.angle_alpha   90.00
_cell.angle_beta   90.00
_cell.angle_gamma   90.00
#
_symmetry.space_group_name_H-M   'P 1'
#
loop_
_entity.id
_entity.type
_entity.pdbx_description
1 polymer ?
#
loop_
_entity_poly.entity_id
_entity_poly.type
_entity_poly.pdbx_seq_one_letter_code
_entity_poly.pdbx_strand_id
1 'polypeptide(L)'
;MTTYSLLLLPGDGIGPEVMAETRRIVDWMSANTDVTFEIDEDLVGGSAYDAHGQAVSEEAMAKALAADAVLFGAVGGPKWDGVGYDVRPEAGLLRLRKDLELFANLRPAICYPALAQSSSLKPEVVEGLDILIVRELTGGVYFGEAKEIIELCKGQKRAIDTQVYDT
;
A
#
# COMPACT_ATOMS: atom_id res chain seq x y z
N MET A 1 -3.11 -7.69 -29.79
CA MET A 1 -2.67 -6.89 -28.65
C MET A 1 -3.69 -7.06 -27.54
N THR A 2 -3.23 -7.50 -26.38
CA THR A 2 -4.10 -7.58 -25.19
C THR A 2 -4.00 -6.25 -24.45
N THR A 3 -5.14 -5.63 -24.17
CA THR A 3 -5.21 -4.38 -23.41
C THR A 3 -5.63 -4.66 -21.98
N TYR A 4 -4.90 -4.12 -21.01
CA TYR A 4 -5.25 -4.15 -19.58
C TYR A 4 -5.46 -2.73 -19.06
N SER A 5 -6.35 -2.59 -18.09
CA SER A 5 -6.60 -1.35 -17.37
C SER A 5 -5.72 -1.27 -16.11
N LEU A 6 -4.99 -0.16 -15.95
CA LEU A 6 -4.17 0.13 -14.79
C LEU A 6 -4.68 1.38 -14.10
N LEU A 7 -4.91 1.29 -12.78
CA LEU A 7 -5.09 2.46 -11.94
C LEU A 7 -3.79 2.80 -11.24
N LEU A 8 -3.28 4.00 -11.46
CA LEU A 8 -2.12 4.52 -10.75
C LEU A 8 -2.61 5.37 -9.57
N LEU A 9 -2.10 5.06 -8.39
CA LEU A 9 -2.32 5.80 -7.14
C LEU A 9 -0.96 6.28 -6.62
N PRO A 10 -0.44 7.43 -7.10
CA PRO A 10 0.92 7.86 -6.78
C PRO A 10 1.11 8.25 -5.30
N GLY A 11 0.09 8.87 -4.71
CA GLY A 11 0.05 9.23 -3.29
C GLY A 11 1.01 10.38 -2.92
N ASP A 12 1.77 10.19 -1.84
CA ASP A 12 2.49 11.24 -1.11
C ASP A 12 4.02 11.09 -1.20
N GLY A 13 4.74 12.16 -0.84
CA GLY A 13 6.20 12.17 -0.75
C GLY A 13 6.86 11.86 -2.10
N ILE A 14 7.72 10.85 -2.14
CA ILE A 14 8.39 10.41 -3.37
C ILE A 14 7.47 9.60 -4.31
N GLY A 15 6.24 9.27 -3.87
CA GLY A 15 5.29 8.45 -4.62
C GLY A 15 5.03 8.96 -6.05
N PRO A 16 4.67 10.25 -6.24
CA PRO A 16 4.52 10.85 -7.57
C PRO A 16 5.79 10.74 -8.44
N GLU A 17 6.97 10.91 -7.87
CA GLU A 17 8.24 10.87 -8.62
C GLU A 17 8.54 9.46 -9.14
N VAL A 18 8.40 8.43 -8.28
CA VAL A 18 8.64 7.03 -8.69
C VAL A 18 7.54 6.52 -9.63
N MET A 19 6.31 7.00 -9.49
CA MET A 19 5.20 6.61 -10.36
C MET A 19 5.34 7.22 -11.77
N ALA A 20 5.92 8.42 -11.88
CA ALA A 20 6.26 9.00 -13.18
C ALA A 20 7.27 8.13 -13.95
N GLU A 21 8.27 7.57 -13.27
CA GLU A 21 9.22 6.64 -13.90
C GLU A 21 8.58 5.28 -14.21
N THR A 22 7.67 4.82 -13.37
CA THR A 22 6.86 3.62 -13.64
C THR A 22 6.04 3.79 -14.91
N ARG A 23 5.39 4.95 -15.09
CA ARG A 23 4.62 5.28 -16.31
C ARG A 23 5.48 5.19 -17.57
N ARG A 24 6.71 5.69 -17.53
CA ARG A 24 7.64 5.62 -18.68
C ARG A 24 7.94 4.17 -19.09
N ILE A 25 8.05 3.25 -18.13
CA ILE A 25 8.25 1.82 -18.39
C ILE A 25 6.98 1.22 -19.01
N VAL A 26 5.80 1.56 -18.49
CA VAL A 26 4.51 1.09 -19.02
C VAL A 26 4.29 1.56 -20.46
N ASP A 27 4.60 2.83 -20.76
CA ASP A 27 4.52 3.39 -22.10
C ASP A 27 5.50 2.67 -23.05
N TRP A 28 6.72 2.41 -22.59
CA TRP A 28 7.70 1.63 -23.36
C TRP A 28 7.19 0.20 -23.63
N MET A 29 6.63 -0.49 -22.64
CA MET A 29 6.07 -1.83 -22.84
C MET A 29 4.93 -1.82 -23.84
N SER A 30 4.05 -0.81 -23.78
CA SER A 30 2.94 -0.64 -24.74
C SER A 30 3.42 -0.44 -26.18
N ALA A 31 4.56 0.21 -26.38
CA ALA A 31 5.12 0.49 -27.70
C ALA A 31 6.00 -0.66 -28.25
N ASN A 32 6.53 -1.54 -27.38
CA ASN A 32 7.56 -2.50 -27.76
C ASN A 32 7.17 -3.97 -27.51
N THR A 33 5.96 -4.25 -27.03
CA THR A 33 5.45 -5.60 -26.77
C THR A 33 4.03 -5.77 -27.29
N ASP A 34 3.48 -7.00 -27.21
CA ASP A 34 2.11 -7.29 -27.63
C ASP A 34 1.03 -6.95 -26.57
N VAL A 35 1.43 -6.32 -25.47
CA VAL A 35 0.56 -5.88 -24.37
C VAL A 35 0.46 -4.35 -24.37
N THR A 36 -0.75 -3.83 -24.20
CA THR A 36 -1.03 -2.39 -24.11
C THR A 36 -1.77 -2.09 -22.80
N PHE A 37 -1.64 -0.87 -22.30
CA PHE A 37 -2.27 -0.46 -21.04
C PHE A 37 -3.13 0.79 -21.22
N GLU A 38 -4.38 0.72 -20.75
CA GLU A 38 -5.23 1.89 -20.51
C GLU A 38 -4.98 2.36 -19.08
N ILE A 39 -4.56 3.62 -18.92
CA ILE A 39 -4.08 4.13 -17.64
C ILE A 39 -5.03 5.21 -17.14
N ASP A 40 -5.57 5.00 -15.95
CA ASP A 40 -6.28 6.00 -15.15
C ASP A 40 -5.43 6.34 -13.91
N GLU A 41 -5.62 7.55 -13.38
CA GLU A 41 -4.90 8.07 -12.22
C GLU A 41 -5.88 8.68 -11.23
N ASP A 42 -5.64 8.47 -9.93
CA ASP A 42 -6.43 9.08 -8.87
C ASP A 42 -5.60 9.35 -7.59
N LEU A 43 -6.22 10.01 -6.62
CA LEU A 43 -5.57 10.41 -5.37
C LEU A 43 -5.71 9.35 -4.28
N VAL A 44 -4.66 9.23 -3.46
CA VAL A 44 -4.67 8.42 -2.24
C VAL A 44 -3.77 9.05 -1.18
N GLY A 45 -4.02 8.73 0.09
CA GLY A 45 -3.23 9.20 1.22
C GLY A 45 -3.50 10.65 1.58
N GLY A 46 -2.44 11.40 1.86
CA GLY A 46 -2.47 12.80 2.26
C GLY A 46 -2.93 13.72 1.14
N SER A 47 -2.56 13.42 -0.10
CA SER A 47 -3.03 14.15 -1.29
C SER A 47 -4.56 14.07 -1.45
N ALA A 48 -5.14 12.88 -1.24
CA ALA A 48 -6.60 12.71 -1.22
C ALA A 48 -7.23 13.42 -0.02
N TYR A 49 -6.60 13.36 1.15
CA TYR A 49 -7.09 14.05 2.34
C TYR A 49 -7.13 15.57 2.13
N ASP A 50 -6.08 16.14 1.56
CA ASP A 50 -6.01 17.57 1.26
C ASP A 50 -7.10 18.02 0.26
N ALA A 51 -7.46 17.16 -0.70
CA ALA A 51 -8.44 17.46 -1.74
C ALA A 51 -9.90 17.19 -1.31
N HIS A 52 -10.12 16.14 -0.52
CA HIS A 52 -11.45 15.57 -0.29
C HIS A 52 -11.78 15.35 1.20
N GLY A 53 -10.81 15.54 2.10
CA GLY A 53 -10.96 15.24 3.53
C GLY A 53 -10.98 13.74 3.85
N GLN A 54 -10.63 12.89 2.89
CA GLN A 54 -10.61 11.42 3.00
C GLN A 54 -9.31 10.86 2.43
N ALA A 55 -8.78 9.78 3.00
CA ALA A 55 -7.52 9.18 2.54
C ALA A 55 -7.63 8.38 1.23
N VAL A 56 -8.86 8.07 0.79
CA VAL A 56 -9.20 7.54 -0.54
C VAL A 56 -10.69 7.80 -0.76
N SER A 57 -11.07 8.32 -1.92
CA SER A 57 -12.48 8.62 -2.23
C SER A 57 -13.23 7.36 -2.65
N GLU A 58 -14.57 7.44 -2.62
CA GLU A 58 -15.43 6.39 -3.19
C GLU A 58 -15.19 6.24 -4.70
N GLU A 59 -14.97 7.34 -5.42
CA GLU A 59 -14.67 7.28 -6.85
C GLU A 59 -13.34 6.54 -7.13
N ALA A 60 -12.29 6.82 -6.37
CA ALA A 60 -11.00 6.15 -6.50
C ALA A 60 -11.10 4.65 -6.15
N MET A 61 -11.90 4.29 -5.14
CA MET A 61 -12.17 2.88 -4.81
C MET A 61 -12.95 2.16 -5.91
N ALA A 62 -13.94 2.81 -6.51
CA ALA A 62 -14.69 2.25 -7.63
C ALA A 62 -13.80 1.98 -8.84
N LYS A 63 -12.88 2.90 -9.15
CA LYS A 63 -11.84 2.69 -10.18
C LYS A 63 -10.91 1.53 -9.83
N ALA A 64 -10.49 1.42 -8.57
CA ALA A 64 -9.59 0.36 -8.11
C ALA A 64 -10.21 -1.04 -8.27
N LEU A 65 -11.52 -1.16 -7.97
CA LEU A 65 -12.28 -2.40 -8.15
C LEU A 65 -12.52 -2.76 -9.62
N ALA A 66 -12.57 -1.76 -10.51
CA ALA A 66 -12.82 -1.95 -11.93
C ALA A 66 -11.54 -2.22 -12.75
N ALA A 67 -10.37 -1.82 -12.24
CA ALA A 67 -9.08 -1.98 -12.93
C ALA A 67 -8.56 -3.42 -12.85
N ASP A 68 -7.82 -3.85 -13.87
CA ASP A 68 -7.14 -5.15 -13.87
C ASP A 68 -5.99 -5.20 -12.86
N ALA A 69 -5.32 -4.06 -12.63
CA ALA A 69 -4.33 -3.91 -11.57
C ALA A 69 -4.22 -2.47 -11.07
N VAL A 70 -3.79 -2.34 -9.80
CA VAL A 70 -3.50 -1.05 -9.17
C VAL A 70 -1.99 -0.92 -8.94
N LEU A 71 -1.39 0.15 -9.44
CA LEU A 71 -0.01 0.52 -9.15
C LEU A 71 0.00 1.61 -8.08
N PHE A 72 0.52 1.26 -6.91
CA PHE A 72 0.49 2.12 -5.73
C PHE A 72 1.89 2.68 -5.42
N GLY A 73 1.99 3.98 -5.20
CA GLY A 73 3.23 4.66 -4.84
C GLY A 73 3.51 4.59 -3.33
N ALA A 74 3.41 5.72 -2.66
CA ALA A 74 3.62 5.83 -1.21
C ALA A 74 2.53 6.69 -0.59
N VAL A 75 2.27 6.54 0.71
CA VAL A 75 1.35 7.42 1.46
C VAL A 75 1.94 7.81 2.80
N GLY A 76 1.52 8.96 3.31
CA GLY A 76 1.91 9.48 4.61
C GLY A 76 2.95 10.60 4.53
N GLY A 77 3.12 11.27 5.67
CA GLY A 77 4.10 12.34 5.84
C GLY A 77 3.79 13.21 7.07
N PRO A 78 4.78 13.96 7.59
CA PRO A 78 4.64 14.68 8.86
C PRO A 78 3.50 15.70 8.89
N LYS A 79 3.07 16.19 7.71
CA LYS A 79 1.95 17.11 7.57
C LYS A 79 0.64 16.56 8.16
N TRP A 80 0.44 15.25 8.11
CA TRP A 80 -0.83 14.61 8.49
C TRP A 80 -0.77 13.83 9.82
N ASP A 81 0.31 13.96 10.59
CA ASP A 81 0.48 13.27 11.89
C ASP A 81 -0.64 13.62 12.90
N GLY A 82 -1.17 14.84 12.81
CA GLY A 82 -2.27 15.33 13.65
C GLY A 82 -3.68 14.99 13.16
N VAL A 83 -3.81 14.35 11.99
CA VAL A 83 -5.11 13.97 11.42
C VAL A 83 -5.68 12.76 12.17
N GLY A 84 -7.02 12.74 12.31
CA GLY A 84 -7.76 11.65 12.95
C GLY A 84 -7.50 10.30 12.28
N TYR A 85 -7.52 9.23 13.07
CA TYR A 85 -7.12 7.88 12.64
C TYR A 85 -7.83 7.42 11.36
N ASP A 86 -9.15 7.61 11.28
CA ASP A 86 -9.99 7.11 10.19
C ASP A 86 -9.76 7.81 8.84
N VAL A 87 -9.15 9.00 8.85
CA VAL A 87 -8.92 9.82 7.66
C VAL A 87 -7.43 10.13 7.46
N ARG A 88 -6.56 9.48 8.23
CA ARG A 88 -5.11 9.58 8.08
C ARG A 88 -4.65 8.89 6.79
N PRO A 89 -3.56 9.33 6.13
CA PRO A 89 -3.11 8.73 4.87
C PRO A 89 -3.07 7.20 4.82
N GLU A 90 -2.62 6.52 5.89
CA GLU A 90 -2.53 5.06 5.93
C GLU A 90 -3.90 4.36 5.94
N ALA A 91 -4.99 5.06 6.32
CA ALA A 91 -6.35 4.52 6.28
C ALA A 91 -6.77 4.17 4.84
N GLY A 92 -6.35 4.96 3.85
CA GLY A 92 -6.61 4.66 2.43
C GLY A 92 -5.97 3.35 1.99
N LEU A 93 -4.74 3.08 2.43
CA LEU A 93 -4.04 1.83 2.14
C LEU A 93 -4.70 0.61 2.81
N LEU A 94 -5.15 0.75 4.06
CA LEU A 94 -5.85 -0.33 4.76
C LEU A 94 -7.20 -0.63 4.12
N ARG A 95 -7.94 0.41 3.72
CA ARG A 95 -9.21 0.26 3.01
C ARG A 95 -9.02 -0.43 1.66
N LEU A 96 -8.09 0.02 0.83
CA LEU A 96 -7.76 -0.63 -0.46
C LEU A 96 -7.47 -2.12 -0.28
N ARG A 97 -6.65 -2.48 0.70
CA ARG A 97 -6.32 -3.90 0.97
C ARG A 97 -7.55 -4.73 1.32
N LYS A 98 -8.41 -4.20 2.21
CA LYS A 98 -9.60 -4.89 2.69
C LYS A 98 -10.65 -5.03 1.58
N ASP A 99 -10.99 -3.93 0.94
CA ASP A 99 -12.10 -3.85 -0.03
C ASP A 99 -11.75 -4.57 -1.35
N LEU A 100 -10.46 -4.66 -1.71
CA LEU A 100 -9.96 -5.46 -2.85
C LEU A 100 -9.63 -6.92 -2.46
N GLU A 101 -9.89 -7.33 -1.21
CA GLU A 101 -9.64 -8.68 -0.69
C GLU A 101 -8.19 -9.18 -0.90
N LEU A 102 -7.21 -8.29 -0.77
CA LEU A 102 -5.80 -8.56 -1.07
C LEU A 102 -5.09 -9.32 0.08
N PHE A 103 -5.61 -10.48 0.49
CA PHE A 103 -5.14 -11.22 1.66
C PHE A 103 -3.68 -11.69 1.54
N ALA A 104 -3.20 -12.00 0.33
CA ALA A 104 -1.87 -12.56 0.09
C ALA A 104 -0.86 -11.46 -0.26
N ASN A 105 -0.08 -11.00 0.72
CA ASN A 105 1.03 -10.10 0.47
C ASN A 105 2.32 -10.86 0.20
N LEU A 106 2.90 -10.65 -0.98
CA LEU A 106 4.15 -11.27 -1.41
C LEU A 106 5.28 -10.23 -1.37
N ARG A 107 6.34 -10.51 -0.60
CA ARG A 107 7.52 -9.64 -0.48
C ARG A 107 8.80 -10.44 -0.69
N PRO A 108 9.34 -10.51 -1.92
CA PRO A 108 10.65 -11.09 -2.15
C PRO A 108 11.73 -10.21 -1.52
N ALA A 109 12.64 -10.82 -0.77
CA ALA A 109 13.84 -10.19 -0.23
C ALA A 109 15.06 -10.90 -0.82
N ILE A 110 15.68 -10.24 -1.80
CA ILE A 110 16.79 -10.77 -2.59
C ILE A 110 18.02 -9.89 -2.38
N CYS A 111 19.15 -10.48 -2.01
CA CYS A 111 20.44 -9.81 -1.94
C CYS A 111 21.27 -10.12 -3.18
N TYR A 112 21.28 -9.20 -4.13
CA TYR A 112 22.15 -9.31 -5.30
C TYR A 112 23.62 -9.21 -4.88
N PRO A 113 24.52 -10.09 -5.36
CA PRO A 113 25.94 -10.05 -4.98
C PRO A 113 26.59 -8.68 -5.18
N ALA A 114 26.23 -7.97 -6.26
CA ALA A 114 26.72 -6.62 -6.55
C ALA A 114 26.35 -5.56 -5.49
N LEU A 115 25.35 -5.83 -4.65
CA LEU A 115 24.83 -4.92 -3.63
C LEU A 115 25.03 -5.46 -2.20
N ALA A 116 25.72 -6.59 -2.02
CA ALA A 116 25.88 -7.22 -0.70
C ALA A 116 26.56 -6.28 0.32
N GLN A 117 27.48 -5.42 -0.14
CA GLN A 117 28.18 -4.43 0.69
C GLN A 117 27.29 -3.26 1.16
N SER A 118 26.10 -3.08 0.56
CA SER A 118 25.11 -2.10 1.02
C SER A 118 24.30 -2.60 2.22
N SER A 119 24.37 -3.91 2.52
CA SER A 119 23.76 -4.48 3.71
C SER A 119 24.55 -4.10 4.96
N SER A 120 23.85 -3.94 6.09
CA SER A 120 24.49 -3.77 7.40
C SER A 120 24.99 -5.09 8.00
N LEU A 121 24.62 -6.23 7.40
CA LEU A 121 25.10 -7.56 7.79
C LEU A 121 26.45 -7.86 7.15
N LYS A 122 27.20 -8.79 7.76
CA LYS A 122 28.44 -9.29 7.18
C LYS A 122 28.16 -9.93 5.81
N PRO A 123 28.95 -9.66 4.76
CA PRO A 123 28.73 -10.19 3.41
C PRO A 123 28.55 -11.70 3.38
N GLU A 124 29.40 -12.45 4.10
CA GLU A 124 29.36 -13.92 4.16
C GLU A 124 28.10 -14.50 4.82
N VAL A 125 27.25 -13.65 5.42
CA VAL A 125 25.95 -14.03 6.02
C VAL A 125 24.79 -13.73 5.08
N VAL A 126 24.89 -12.69 4.25
CA VAL A 126 23.74 -12.13 3.50
C VAL A 126 23.86 -12.27 1.98
N GLU A 127 25.07 -12.48 1.46
CA GLU A 127 25.27 -12.69 0.03
C GLU A 127 24.52 -13.95 -0.44
N GLY A 128 23.72 -13.81 -1.50
CA GLY A 128 22.89 -14.89 -2.02
C GLY A 128 21.57 -15.12 -1.27
N LEU A 129 21.17 -14.22 -0.36
CA LEU A 129 19.83 -14.25 0.25
C LEU A 129 18.77 -14.20 -0.85
N ASP A 130 17.86 -15.17 -0.83
CA ASP A 130 16.70 -15.25 -1.71
C ASP A 130 15.55 -15.90 -0.94
N ILE A 131 14.65 -15.08 -0.41
CA ILE A 131 13.48 -15.53 0.34
C ILE A 131 12.23 -14.81 -0.11
N LEU A 132 11.09 -15.50 -0.07
CA LEU A 132 9.77 -14.92 -0.29
C LEU A 132 8.99 -14.89 1.02
N ILE A 133 8.66 -13.70 1.50
CA ILE A 133 7.74 -13.53 2.63
C ILE A 133 6.31 -13.56 2.08
N VAL A 134 5.53 -14.55 2.51
CA VAL A 134 4.08 -14.60 2.30
C VAL A 134 3.40 -14.15 3.59
N ARG A 135 2.75 -13.00 3.55
CA ARG A 135 2.13 -12.36 4.70
C ARG A 135 0.61 -12.23 4.49
N GLU A 136 -0.17 -12.70 5.45
CA GLU A 136 -1.61 -12.41 5.53
C GLU A 136 -1.83 -10.89 5.78
N LEU A 137 -2.68 -10.26 4.98
CA LEU A 137 -2.76 -8.79 4.86
C LEU A 137 -4.11 -8.18 5.23
N THR A 138 -5.19 -8.96 5.35
CA THR A 138 -6.57 -8.48 5.50
C THR A 138 -7.26 -8.96 6.78
N GLY A 139 -6.56 -9.69 7.65
CA GLY A 139 -7.08 -10.21 8.92
C GLY A 139 -6.22 -9.83 10.12
N GLY A 140 -6.32 -10.64 11.19
CA GLY A 140 -5.56 -10.45 12.42
C GLY A 140 -5.84 -9.13 13.13
N VAL A 141 -4.88 -8.65 13.92
CA VAL A 141 -4.99 -7.46 14.79
C VAL A 141 -5.27 -6.16 14.04
N TYR A 142 -5.03 -6.12 12.73
CA TYR A 142 -5.32 -4.94 11.92
C TYR A 142 -6.83 -4.73 11.74
N PHE A 143 -7.59 -5.82 11.57
CA PHE A 143 -9.01 -5.77 11.22
C PHE A 143 -9.92 -6.45 12.23
N GLY A 144 -9.37 -7.14 13.23
CA GLY A 144 -10.12 -7.83 14.27
C GLY A 144 -10.85 -6.89 15.23
N GLU A 145 -12.09 -7.24 15.55
CA GLU A 145 -12.92 -6.56 16.54
C GLU A 145 -13.03 -7.37 17.84
N ALA A 146 -13.16 -6.73 19.01
CA ALA A 146 -13.23 -5.29 19.23
C ALA A 146 -11.88 -4.57 19.06
N LYS A 147 -11.92 -3.33 18.56
CA LYS A 147 -10.80 -2.39 18.47
C LYS A 147 -11.25 -1.04 19.04
N GLU A 148 -10.89 -0.74 20.28
CA GLU A 148 -11.45 0.39 21.01
C GLU A 148 -10.56 0.90 22.15
N ILE A 149 -10.86 2.12 22.62
CA ILE A 149 -10.30 2.71 23.83
C ILE A 149 -11.43 2.95 24.82
N ILE A 150 -11.35 2.29 25.98
CA ILE A 150 -12.36 2.36 27.05
C ILE A 150 -11.82 3.20 28.20
N GLU A 151 -12.62 4.14 28.70
CA GLU A 151 -12.32 4.84 29.96
C GLU A 151 -12.73 3.98 31.16
N LEU A 152 -11.81 3.81 32.09
CA LEU A 152 -11.98 3.07 33.34
C LEU A 152 -12.09 4.04 34.53
N CYS A 153 -12.34 3.50 35.72
CA CYS A 153 -12.36 4.30 36.95
C CYS A 153 -11.03 5.04 37.18
N LYS A 154 -11.10 6.20 37.84
CA LYS A 154 -9.95 7.05 38.22
C LYS A 154 -9.14 7.57 37.02
N GLY A 155 -9.77 7.76 35.86
CA GLY A 155 -9.14 8.34 34.68
C GLY A 155 -8.15 7.41 33.95
N GLN A 156 -8.17 6.11 34.27
CA GLN A 156 -7.40 5.13 33.52
C GLN A 156 -8.05 4.87 32.15
N LYS A 157 -7.23 4.57 31.14
CA LYS A 157 -7.70 4.15 29.81
C LYS A 157 -7.19 2.74 29.50
N ARG A 158 -8.02 1.94 28.84
CA ARG A 158 -7.65 0.64 28.29
C ARG A 158 -7.83 0.68 26.78
N ALA A 159 -6.77 0.40 26.05
CA ALA A 159 -6.82 0.16 24.61
C ALA A 159 -6.90 -1.35 24.34
N ILE A 160 -7.73 -1.75 23.38
CA ILE A 160 -7.92 -3.13 22.96
C ILE A 160 -7.74 -3.19 21.44
N ASP A 161 -6.91 -4.12 21.00
CA ASP A 161 -6.84 -4.60 19.61
C ASP A 161 -6.96 -6.13 19.64
N THR A 162 -7.74 -6.72 18.75
CA THR A 162 -8.05 -8.16 18.79
C THR A 162 -7.34 -8.92 17.65
N GLN A 163 -6.40 -9.81 18.00
CA GLN A 163 -5.80 -10.74 17.04
C GLN A 163 -6.72 -11.96 16.85
N VAL A 164 -7.43 -12.02 15.72
CA VAL A 164 -8.39 -13.09 15.39
C VAL A 164 -8.23 -13.60 13.96
N TYR A 165 -8.50 -14.89 13.75
CA TYR A 165 -8.54 -15.56 12.45
C TYR A 165 -9.63 -16.62 12.45
N ASP A 166 -10.35 -16.73 11.33
CA ASP A 166 -11.36 -17.75 11.06
C ASP A 166 -10.77 -18.89 10.22
N THR A 167 -11.32 -20.10 10.35
CA THR A 167 -10.89 -21.32 9.65
C THR A 167 -11.84 -21.72 8.54
#